data_AF-A0A6P2AG90-F1
#
_entry.id   AF-A0A6P2AG90-F1
#
_cell.length_a   1.000
_cell.length_b   1.000
_cell.length_c   1.000
_cell.angle_alpha   90.00
_cell.angle_beta   90.00
_cell.angle_gamma   90.00
#
_symmetry.space_group_name_H-M   'P 1'
#
loop_
_entity.id
_entity.type
_entity.pdbx_description
1 polymer ?
#
loop_
_entity_poly.entity_id
_entity_poly.type
_entity_poly.pdbx_seq_one_letter_code
_entity_poly.pdbx_strand_id
1 'polypeptide(L)'
;MVIKEILRGIGAIVSGLILFLLQRWLFANGTFQIVTLSRQEYTDNYFTPGALVVLVVSAICAVIWYAIAAKWSIHFSPLKEMTTARLVWVGLSLPPVLSVVIMSLWFGNVSPPAFPWMLLFLVVNMLIVYWLTTVLATPEEMIPAVWGATWLR
;
A
#
# COMPACT_ATOMS: atom_id res chain seq x y z
N MET A 1 8.07 -14.70 19.08
CA MET A 1 6.88 -14.45 18.24
C MET A 1 7.14 -13.31 17.24
N VAL A 2 7.65 -12.17 17.70
CA VAL A 2 7.99 -10.94 16.94
C VAL A 2 8.73 -11.13 15.59
N ILE A 3 9.73 -12.00 15.51
CA ILE A 3 10.57 -12.14 14.30
C ILE A 3 9.76 -12.62 13.07
N LYS A 4 8.80 -13.52 13.26
CA LYS A 4 8.00 -14.08 12.16
C LYS A 4 7.09 -13.02 11.52
N GLU A 5 6.56 -12.11 12.33
CA GLU A 5 5.68 -11.02 11.89
C GLU A 5 6.46 -9.97 11.10
N ILE A 6 7.67 -9.64 11.58
CA ILE A 6 8.60 -8.76 10.85
C ILE A 6 8.93 -9.34 9.48
N LEU A 7 9.31 -10.62 9.40
CA LEU A 7 9.68 -11.25 8.13
C LEU A 7 8.50 -11.27 7.13
N ARG A 8 7.27 -11.51 7.61
CA ARG A 8 6.08 -11.45 6.77
C ARG A 8 5.78 -10.03 6.28
N GLY A 9 5.92 -9.02 7.15
CA GLY A 9 5.77 -7.62 6.78
C GLY A 9 6.81 -7.16 5.75
N ILE A 10 8.08 -7.51 5.95
CA ILE A 10 9.16 -7.26 4.98
C ILE A 10 8.84 -7.96 3.65
N GLY A 11 8.38 -9.21 3.70
CA GLY A 11 7.98 -9.96 2.51
C GLY A 11 6.88 -9.26 1.70
N ALA A 12 5.89 -8.66 2.35
CA ALA A 12 4.84 -7.89 1.68
C ALA A 12 5.38 -6.61 1.03
N ILE A 13 6.24 -5.86 1.72
CA ILE A 13 6.89 -4.66 1.15
C ILE A 13 7.75 -5.03 -0.07
N VAL A 14 8.55 -6.10 0.03
CA VAL A 14 9.37 -6.61 -1.08
C VAL A 14 8.48 -7.05 -2.26
N SER A 15 7.37 -7.72 -1.98
CA SER A 15 6.41 -8.11 -3.02
C SER A 15 5.81 -6.89 -3.73
N GLY A 16 5.51 -5.82 -2.98
CA GLY A 16 5.08 -4.54 -3.56
C GLY A 16 6.14 -3.90 -4.45
N LEU A 17 7.42 -3.95 -4.07
CA LEU A 17 8.52 -3.49 -4.91
C LEU A 17 8.65 -4.29 -6.21
N ILE A 18 8.53 -5.61 -6.13
CA ILE A 18 8.56 -6.48 -7.32
C ILE A 18 7.38 -6.16 -8.26
N LEU A 19 6.18 -6.01 -7.70
CA LEU A 19 4.99 -5.64 -8.48
C LEU A 19 5.15 -4.27 -9.14
N PHE A 20 5.70 -3.28 -8.43
CA PHE A 20 6.01 -1.98 -9.00
C PHE A 20 6.92 -2.08 -10.23
N LEU A 21 8.00 -2.88 -10.15
CA LEU A 21 8.91 -3.10 -11.28
C LEU A 21 8.21 -3.79 -12.46
N LEU A 22 7.37 -4.79 -12.18
CA LEU A 22 6.59 -5.48 -13.19
C LEU A 22 5.59 -4.53 -13.88
N GLN A 23 4.88 -3.70 -13.12
CA GLN A 23 3.93 -2.72 -13.64
C GLN A 23 4.62 -1.68 -14.53
N ARG A 24 5.79 -1.18 -14.11
CA ARG A 24 6.61 -0.28 -14.92
C ARG A 24 7.01 -0.94 -16.25
N TRP A 25 7.42 -2.20 -16.19
CA TRP A 25 7.76 -2.98 -17.40
C TRP A 25 6.55 -3.16 -18.33
N LEU A 26 5.35 -3.42 -17.82
CA LEU A 26 4.13 -3.55 -18.62
C LEU A 26 3.80 -2.25 -19.39
N PHE A 27 3.94 -1.10 -18.75
CA PHE A 27 3.75 0.20 -19.41
C PHE A 27 4.83 0.50 -20.46
N ALA A 28 6.10 0.25 -20.13
CA ALA A 28 7.21 0.48 -21.05
C ALA A 28 7.11 -0.37 -22.33
N ASN A 29 6.66 -1.63 -22.22
CA ASN A 29 6.51 -2.52 -23.38
C ASN A 29 5.24 -2.27 -24.21
N GLY A 30 4.34 -1.39 -23.75
CA GLY A 30 3.12 -1.06 -24.48
C GLY A 30 2.03 -2.12 -24.39
N THR A 31 1.98 -2.87 -23.29
CA THR A 31 0.84 -3.76 -22.99
C THR A 31 -0.48 -2.96 -22.94
N PHE A 32 -0.41 -1.71 -22.50
CA PHE A 32 -1.55 -0.80 -22.43
C PHE A 32 -1.46 0.29 -23.49
N GLN A 33 -2.62 0.72 -23.97
CA GLN A 33 -2.71 1.82 -24.92
C GLN A 33 -2.35 3.14 -24.23
N ILE A 34 -1.35 3.82 -24.75
CA ILE A 34 -0.97 5.17 -24.36
C ILE A 34 -1.19 6.06 -25.58
N VAL A 35 -2.02 7.09 -25.42
CA VAL A 35 -2.26 8.11 -26.44
C VAL A 35 -1.58 9.39 -26.00
N THR A 36 -1.23 10.26 -26.96
CA THR A 36 -0.58 11.58 -26.79
C THR A 36 0.92 11.57 -26.50
N LEU A 37 1.46 10.60 -25.77
CA LEU A 37 2.88 10.56 -25.40
C LEU A 37 3.56 9.28 -25.90
N SER A 38 4.90 9.32 -25.95
CA SER A 38 5.65 8.07 -26.09
C SER A 38 5.50 7.20 -24.83
N ARG A 39 5.61 5.87 -24.98
CA ARG A 39 5.43 4.93 -23.86
C ARG A 39 6.45 5.16 -22.76
N GLN A 40 7.70 5.44 -23.14
CA GLN A 40 8.79 5.71 -22.21
C GLN A 40 8.50 6.99 -21.42
N GLU A 41 8.09 8.06 -22.11
CA GLU A 41 7.75 9.34 -21.49
C GLU A 41 6.59 9.22 -20.51
N TYR A 42 5.51 8.51 -20.88
CA TYR A 42 4.40 8.24 -19.97
C TYR A 42 4.88 7.46 -18.72
N THR A 43 5.69 6.43 -18.94
CA THR A 43 6.16 5.55 -17.88
C THR A 43 7.07 6.28 -16.90
N ASP A 44 8.05 7.05 -17.38
CA ASP A 44 9.07 7.67 -16.54
C ASP A 44 8.57 8.97 -15.87
N ASN A 45 7.74 9.75 -16.54
CA ASN A 45 7.32 11.07 -16.04
C ASN A 45 5.99 11.07 -15.29
N TYR A 46 5.15 10.04 -15.47
CA TYR A 46 3.78 10.04 -14.91
C TYR A 46 3.49 8.79 -14.08
N PHE A 47 3.61 7.60 -14.68
CA PHE A 47 3.32 6.35 -13.97
C PHE A 47 4.31 6.11 -12.82
N THR A 48 5.61 6.15 -13.12
CA THR A 48 6.67 5.81 -12.15
C THR A 48 6.65 6.74 -10.93
N PRO A 49 6.58 8.08 -11.06
CA PRO A 49 6.50 8.97 -9.92
C PRO A 49 5.22 8.75 -9.09
N GLY A 50 4.07 8.59 -9.75
CA GLY A 50 2.80 8.35 -9.06
C GLY A 50 2.82 7.04 -8.25
N ALA A 51 3.29 5.96 -8.88
CA ALA A 51 3.39 4.66 -8.21
C ALA A 51 4.42 4.67 -7.07
N LEU A 52 5.55 5.39 -7.25
CA LEU A 52 6.57 5.52 -6.21
C LEU A 52 6.05 6.27 -4.98
N VAL A 53 5.30 7.37 -5.18
CA VAL A 53 4.67 8.12 -4.07
C VAL A 53 3.73 7.21 -3.28
N VAL A 54 2.83 6.49 -3.95
CA VAL A 54 1.90 5.57 -3.28
C VAL A 54 2.67 4.49 -2.52
N LEU A 55 3.71 3.92 -3.13
CA LEU A 55 4.53 2.87 -2.51
C LEU A 55 5.23 3.37 -1.25
N VAL A 56 5.90 4.52 -1.31
CA VAL A 56 6.65 5.09 -0.18
C VAL A 56 5.71 5.49 0.96
N VAL A 57 4.62 6.21 0.66
CA VAL A 57 3.64 6.60 1.68
C VAL A 57 3.03 5.37 2.35
N SER A 58 2.66 4.35 1.56
CA SER A 58 2.14 3.08 2.08
C SER A 58 3.13 2.36 2.99
N ALA A 59 4.41 2.30 2.60
CA ALA A 59 5.45 1.65 3.38
C ALA A 59 5.69 2.38 4.72
N ILE A 60 5.76 3.71 4.70
CA ILE A 60 5.95 4.52 5.91
C ILE A 60 4.78 4.29 6.89
N CYS A 61 3.54 4.38 6.41
CA CYS A 61 2.36 4.16 7.26
C CYS A 61 2.30 2.73 7.81
N ALA A 62 2.69 1.72 7.04
CA ALA A 62 2.76 0.34 7.51
C ALA A 62 3.82 0.14 8.61
N VAL A 63 4.99 0.74 8.45
CA VAL A 63 6.07 0.71 9.46
C VAL A 63 5.63 1.44 10.75
N ILE A 64 4.97 2.59 10.63
CA ILE A 64 4.42 3.33 11.77
C ILE A 64 3.37 2.47 12.50
N TRP A 65 2.43 1.86 11.77
CA TRP A 65 1.45 0.96 12.37
C TRP A 65 2.13 -0.18 13.12
N TYR A 66 3.10 -0.85 12.49
CA TYR A 66 3.82 -1.95 13.12
C TYR A 66 4.51 -1.52 14.41
N ALA A 67 5.20 -0.38 14.41
CA ALA A 67 5.88 0.15 15.60
C ALA A 67 4.89 0.45 16.75
N ILE A 68 3.73 1.02 16.42
CA ILE A 68 2.66 1.28 17.39
C ILE A 68 2.11 -0.05 17.92
N ALA A 69 1.72 -0.97 17.03
CA ALA A 69 1.10 -2.23 17.39
C ALA A 69 2.05 -3.11 18.24
N ALA A 70 3.33 -3.20 17.87
CA ALA A 70 4.33 -3.97 18.61
C ALA A 70 4.59 -3.40 20.02
N LYS A 71 4.54 -2.07 20.19
CA LYS A 71 4.67 -1.44 21.50
C LYS A 71 3.40 -1.62 22.34
N TRP A 72 2.24 -1.52 21.70
CA TRP A 72 0.95 -1.56 22.38
C TRP A 72 0.59 -2.98 22.83
N SER A 73 0.93 -4.00 22.03
CA SER A 73 0.60 -5.41 22.32
C SER A 73 1.10 -5.90 23.67
N ILE A 74 2.21 -5.36 24.19
CA ILE A 74 2.80 -5.74 25.49
C ILE A 74 1.81 -5.58 26.65
N HIS A 75 0.93 -4.57 26.60
CA HIS A 75 -0.04 -4.28 27.66
C HIS A 75 -1.47 -4.13 27.11
N PHE A 76 -1.73 -4.64 25.90
CA PHE A 76 -2.98 -4.41 25.21
C PHE A 76 -4.14 -5.11 25.93
N SER A 77 -5.18 -4.33 26.24
CA SER A 77 -6.43 -4.83 26.82
C SER A 77 -7.54 -4.75 25.76
N PRO A 78 -7.87 -5.85 25.05
CA PRO A 78 -8.84 -5.85 23.95
C PRO A 78 -10.19 -5.23 24.32
N LEU A 79 -10.68 -5.44 25.54
CA LEU A 79 -11.96 -4.92 26.02
C LEU A 79 -12.03 -3.38 26.12
N LYS A 80 -10.88 -2.72 26.21
CA LYS A 80 -10.79 -1.26 26.42
C LYS A 80 -10.21 -0.53 25.22
N GLU A 81 -9.29 -1.17 24.50
CA GLU A 81 -8.40 -0.48 23.58
C GLU A 81 -8.63 -0.85 22.10
N MET A 82 -9.47 -1.85 21.82
CA MET A 82 -9.72 -2.31 20.45
C MET A 82 -10.28 -1.22 19.53
N THR A 83 -11.22 -0.42 20.03
CA THR A 83 -11.79 0.71 19.25
C THR A 83 -10.71 1.73 18.91
N THR A 84 -9.85 2.07 19.87
CA THR A 84 -8.76 3.02 19.66
C THR A 84 -7.73 2.46 18.68
N ALA A 85 -7.34 1.19 18.80
CA ALA A 85 -6.43 0.53 17.87
C ALA A 85 -6.97 0.55 16.43
N ARG A 86 -8.27 0.27 16.25
CA ARG A 86 -8.94 0.35 14.94
C ARG A 86 -8.95 1.78 14.39
N LEU A 87 -9.24 2.79 15.22
CA LEU A 87 -9.21 4.19 14.79
C LEU A 87 -7.80 4.64 14.37
N VAL A 88 -6.77 4.20 15.10
CA VAL A 88 -5.38 4.48 14.73
C VAL A 88 -5.03 3.83 13.38
N TRP A 89 -5.42 2.57 13.17
CA TRP A 89 -5.19 1.89 11.89
C TRP A 89 -5.93 2.56 10.73
N VAL A 90 -7.20 2.95 10.93
CA VAL A 90 -7.96 3.69 9.91
C VAL A 90 -7.32 5.04 9.65
N GLY A 91 -6.90 5.77 10.68
CA GLY A 91 -6.18 7.04 10.54
C GLY A 91 -4.90 6.90 9.71
N LEU A 92 -4.13 5.83 9.94
CA LEU A 92 -2.91 5.54 9.17
C LEU A 92 -3.18 5.04 7.75
N SER A 93 -4.41 4.59 7.44
CA SER A 93 -4.81 4.25 6.07
C SER A 93 -5.16 5.47 5.22
N LEU A 94 -5.44 6.63 5.83
CA LEU A 94 -5.83 7.83 5.09
C LEU A 94 -4.70 8.35 4.19
N PRO A 95 -3.43 8.51 4.62
CA PRO A 95 -2.38 8.98 3.73
C PRO A 95 -2.15 8.08 2.50
N PRO A 96 -2.10 6.74 2.61
CA PRO A 96 -2.06 5.85 1.44
C PRO A 96 -3.25 6.05 0.49
N VAL A 97 -4.49 6.11 1.01
CA VAL A 97 -5.69 6.34 0.18
C VAL A 97 -5.63 7.70 -0.52
N LEU A 98 -5.28 8.75 0.21
CA LEU A 98 -5.15 10.10 -0.34
C LEU A 98 -4.05 10.17 -1.40
N SER A 99 -2.94 9.45 -1.22
CA SER A 99 -1.86 9.41 -2.22
C SER A 99 -2.35 8.82 -3.55
N VAL A 100 -3.17 7.76 -3.52
CA VAL A 100 -3.79 7.20 -4.73
C VAL A 100 -4.70 8.22 -5.41
N VAL A 101 -5.56 8.91 -4.63
CA VAL A 101 -6.49 9.92 -5.16
C VAL A 101 -5.73 11.09 -5.79
N ILE A 102 -4.75 11.66 -5.08
CA ILE A 102 -4.00 12.83 -5.54
C ILE A 102 -3.20 12.49 -6.81
N MET A 103 -2.48 11.36 -6.84
CA MET A 103 -1.72 10.95 -8.02
C MET A 103 -2.63 10.64 -9.23
N SER A 104 -3.82 10.10 -8.97
CA SER A 104 -4.82 9.85 -10.02
C SER A 104 -5.37 11.16 -10.60
N LEU A 105 -5.62 12.17 -9.78
CA LEU A 105 -6.07 13.48 -10.24
C LEU A 105 -4.98 14.23 -11.02
N TRP A 106 -3.72 14.12 -10.60
CA TRP A 106 -2.60 14.79 -11.26
C TRP A 106 -2.23 14.16 -12.60
N PHE A 107 -2.22 12.83 -12.70
CA PHE A 107 -1.71 12.13 -13.88
C PHE A 107 -2.77 11.43 -14.72
N GLY A 108 -4.01 11.31 -14.24
CA GLY A 108 -5.03 10.49 -14.89
C GLY A 108 -5.51 11.01 -16.24
N ASN A 109 -5.47 12.33 -16.44
CA ASN A 109 -5.92 12.94 -17.70
C ASN A 109 -4.86 12.92 -18.81
N VAL A 110 -3.64 12.48 -18.52
CA VAL A 110 -2.52 12.48 -19.49
C VAL A 110 -2.74 11.47 -20.60
N SER A 111 -3.24 10.28 -20.28
CA SER A 111 -3.61 9.26 -21.27
C SER A 111 -4.87 8.54 -20.79
N PRO A 112 -6.07 8.97 -21.23
CA PRO A 112 -7.34 8.40 -20.77
C PRO A 112 -7.46 6.87 -20.92
N PRO A 113 -6.96 6.22 -22.00
CA PRO A 113 -6.99 4.77 -22.12
C PRO A 113 -6.08 4.04 -21.13
N ALA A 114 -5.00 4.68 -20.67
CA ALA A 114 -4.06 4.12 -19.70
C ALA A 114 -4.53 4.31 -18.25
N PHE A 115 -5.42 5.28 -18.01
CA PHE A 115 -5.84 5.68 -16.68
C PHE A 115 -6.42 4.54 -15.81
N PRO A 116 -7.34 3.69 -16.29
CA PRO A 116 -7.89 2.60 -15.47
C PRO A 116 -6.80 1.64 -14.96
N TRP A 117 -5.79 1.38 -15.80
CA TRP A 117 -4.65 0.51 -15.45
C TRP A 117 -3.72 1.17 -14.46
N MET A 118 -3.44 2.46 -14.64
CA MET A 118 -2.68 3.24 -13.67
C MET A 118 -3.38 3.21 -12.30
N LEU A 119 -4.67 3.57 -12.25
CA LEU A 119 -5.46 3.57 -11.02
C LEU A 119 -5.46 2.20 -10.35
N LEU A 120 -5.70 1.13 -11.12
CA LEU A 120 -5.65 -0.24 -10.60
C LEU A 120 -4.30 -0.55 -9.95
N PHE A 121 -3.18 -0.22 -10.62
CA PHE A 121 -1.86 -0.49 -10.09
C PHE A 121 -1.52 0.35 -8.86
N LEU A 122 -1.94 1.61 -8.80
CA LEU A 122 -1.80 2.43 -7.59
C LEU A 122 -2.56 1.80 -6.41
N VAL A 123 -3.81 1.38 -6.63
CA VAL A 123 -4.61 0.69 -5.60
C VAL A 123 -3.96 -0.62 -5.18
N VAL A 124 -3.49 -1.44 -6.12
CA VAL A 124 -2.79 -2.70 -5.81
C VAL A 124 -1.53 -2.45 -4.99
N ASN A 125 -0.73 -1.44 -5.35
CA ASN A 125 0.48 -1.11 -4.59
C ASN A 125 0.14 -0.67 -3.16
N MET A 126 -0.91 0.14 -2.99
CA MET A 126 -1.42 0.51 -1.66
C MET A 126 -1.88 -0.72 -0.88
N LEU A 127 -2.66 -1.61 -1.48
CA LEU A 127 -3.18 -2.82 -0.81
C LEU A 127 -2.06 -3.78 -0.41
N ILE A 128 -1.06 -3.99 -1.26
CA ILE A 128 0.04 -4.91 -0.94
C ILE A 128 0.99 -4.29 0.09
N VAL A 129 1.39 -3.03 -0.09
CA VAL A 129 2.43 -2.42 0.73
C VAL A 129 1.88 -1.93 2.07
N TYR A 130 0.68 -1.35 2.10
CA TYR A 130 0.06 -0.94 3.36
C TYR A 130 -0.79 -2.06 3.94
N TRP A 131 -1.91 -2.39 3.30
CA TRP A 131 -2.93 -3.24 3.91
C TRP A 131 -2.40 -4.64 4.24
N LEU A 132 -1.81 -5.36 3.28
CA LEU A 132 -1.30 -6.70 3.49
C LEU A 132 -0.14 -6.73 4.50
N THR A 133 0.79 -5.76 4.43
CA THR A 133 1.85 -5.62 5.45
C THR A 133 1.26 -5.48 6.85
N THR A 134 0.26 -4.61 7.03
CA THR A 134 -0.37 -4.45 8.35
C THR A 134 -1.13 -5.70 8.78
N VAL A 135 -1.84 -6.40 7.88
CA VAL A 135 -2.49 -7.69 8.18
C VAL A 135 -1.47 -8.73 8.68
N LEU A 136 -0.32 -8.83 8.01
CA LEU A 136 0.68 -9.86 8.28
C LEU A 136 1.60 -9.56 9.47
N ALA A 137 1.85 -8.28 9.75
CA ALA A 137 2.80 -7.84 10.77
C ALA A 137 2.13 -7.47 12.11
N THR A 138 0.80 -7.37 12.17
CA THR A 138 0.09 -7.05 13.42
C THR A 138 0.20 -8.20 14.44
N PRO A 139 0.51 -7.92 15.71
CA PRO A 139 0.51 -8.93 16.78
C PRO A 139 -0.86 -9.62 16.95
N GLU A 140 -0.85 -10.88 17.41
CA GLU A 140 -2.06 -11.72 17.49
C GLU A 140 -3.20 -11.08 18.29
N GLU A 141 -2.88 -10.39 19.39
CA GLU A 141 -3.85 -9.76 20.28
C GLU A 141 -4.59 -8.58 19.62
N MET A 142 -3.98 -8.00 18.58
CA MET A 142 -4.46 -6.80 17.89
C MET A 142 -5.00 -7.09 16.49
N ILE A 143 -4.98 -8.34 16.01
CA ILE A 143 -5.50 -8.73 14.69
C ILE A 143 -6.90 -8.13 14.38
N PRO A 144 -7.88 -8.14 15.32
CA PRO A 144 -9.22 -7.61 15.03
C PRO A 144 -9.28 -6.08 14.81
N ALA A 145 -8.20 -5.35 15.13
CA ALA A 145 -8.09 -3.92 14.87
C ALA A 145 -7.90 -3.64 13.37
N VAL A 146 -7.22 -4.54 12.65
CA VAL A 146 -6.92 -4.43 11.21
C VAL A 146 -8.04 -5.08 10.40
N TRP A 147 -8.67 -4.31 9.51
CA TRP A 147 -9.75 -4.84 8.70
C TRP A 147 -9.26 -5.91 7.73
N GLY A 148 -9.97 -7.04 7.69
CA GLY A 148 -9.62 -8.17 6.82
C GLY A 148 -8.55 -9.10 7.39
N ALA A 149 -7.86 -8.75 8.47
CA ALA A 149 -6.77 -9.57 9.01
C ALA A 149 -7.23 -10.93 9.56
N THR A 150 -8.43 -10.98 10.14
CA THR A 150 -9.03 -12.19 10.72
C THR A 150 -9.33 -13.29 9.70
N TRP A 151 -9.38 -12.98 8.41
CA TRP A 151 -9.68 -13.94 7.34
C TRP A 151 -8.42 -14.61 6.77
N LEU A 152 -7.25 -14.00 7.03
CA LEU A 152 -5.97 -14.38 6.43
C LEU A 152 -4.97 -14.98 7.44
N ARG A 153 -5.28 -14.96 8.74
CA ARG A 153 -4.40 -15.41 9.82
C ARG A 153 -5.10 -16.34 10.78
#